data_AF-A0A2V2N275-F1
#
_entry.id   AF-A0A2V2N275-F1
#
_cell.length_a   1.000
_cell.length_b   1.000
_cell.length_c   1.000
_cell.angle_alpha   90.00
_cell.angle_beta   90.00
_cell.angle_gamma   90.00
#
_symmetry.space_group_name_H-M   'P 1'
#
loop_
_entity.id
_entity.type
_entity.pdbx_description
1 polymer ?
#
loop_
_entity_poly.entity_id
_entity_poly.type
_entity_poly.pdbx_seq_one_letter_code
_entity_poly.pdbx_strand_id
1 'polypeptide(L)'
;MEQAEAGCTPDKCESCTGCGGSIEKITLKIEWRHKDTPEEKVKEIEECIHTLSSDLAVSGVEMIFFNNTISADIAPGSSEFFINSKSLGSLTPVSTDLPVTREVLRKGIFQALLQNI
;
A
#
# COMPACT_ATOMS: atom_id res chain seq x y z
N MET A 1 24.87 -46.74 3.61
CA MET A 1 24.76 -45.51 4.43
C MET A 1 23.50 -44.83 3.95
N GLU A 2 22.40 -45.06 4.65
CA GLU A 2 21.04 -44.74 4.22
C GLU A 2 20.39 -43.85 5.29
N GLN A 3 19.96 -42.65 4.87
CA GLN A 3 18.89 -41.78 5.39
C GLN A 3 18.98 -41.30 6.88
N ALA A 4 18.48 -40.14 7.29
CA ALA A 4 17.33 -39.40 6.82
C ALA A 4 17.44 -37.89 7.14
N GLU A 5 16.67 -37.13 6.36
CA GLU A 5 16.42 -35.70 6.42
C GLU A 5 16.04 -35.23 7.83
N ALA A 6 16.74 -34.20 8.33
CA ALA A 6 16.38 -33.54 9.58
C ALA A 6 15.13 -32.68 9.36
N GLY A 7 13.97 -33.33 9.44
CA GLY A 7 12.66 -32.69 9.46
C GLY A 7 12.52 -31.75 10.65
N CYS A 8 12.35 -30.47 10.36
CA CYS A 8 11.87 -29.49 11.33
C CYS A 8 10.45 -29.91 11.75
N THR A 9 10.28 -30.38 13.00
CA THR A 9 8.98 -30.75 13.54
C THR A 9 8.38 -29.53 14.28
N PRO A 10 7.08 -29.23 14.10
CA PRO A 10 6.45 -28.01 14.62
C PRO A 10 6.39 -27.92 16.15
N ASP A 11 6.59 -29.04 16.87
CA ASP A 11 6.49 -29.12 18.33
C ASP A 11 7.76 -28.69 19.11
N LYS A 12 8.86 -28.35 18.42
CA LYS A 12 10.13 -27.97 19.07
C LYS A 12 10.71 -26.65 18.57
N CYS A 13 9.87 -25.72 18.13
CA CYS A 13 10.31 -24.42 17.62
C CYS A 13 10.47 -23.33 18.70
N GLU A 14 10.49 -23.67 20.00
CA GLU A 14 10.65 -22.68 21.07
C GLU A 14 12.08 -22.13 21.23
N SER A 15 13.06 -22.70 20.53
CA SER A 15 14.47 -22.28 20.62
C SER A 15 15.22 -22.36 19.29
N CYS A 16 14.52 -22.15 18.17
CA CYS A 16 15.20 -21.87 16.92
C CYS A 16 15.65 -20.40 16.97
N THR A 17 16.95 -20.17 17.21
CA THR A 17 17.61 -18.85 17.06
C THR A 17 17.55 -18.45 15.59
N GLY A 18 16.37 -18.01 15.14
CA GLY A 18 16.06 -17.76 13.73
C GLY A 18 14.57 -17.82 13.34
N CYS A 19 13.66 -18.34 14.17
CA CYS A 19 12.22 -18.43 13.84
C CYS A 19 11.33 -17.35 14.46
N GLY A 20 11.91 -16.33 15.09
CA GLY A 20 11.19 -15.21 15.71
C GLY A 20 11.58 -13.86 15.12
N GLY A 21 11.70 -13.77 13.79
CA GLY A 21 11.93 -12.50 13.13
C GLY A 21 10.83 -11.52 13.54
N SER A 22 11.20 -10.40 14.17
CA SER A 22 10.28 -9.27 14.25
C SER A 22 9.92 -8.91 12.82
N ILE A 23 8.63 -9.00 12.48
CA ILE A 23 8.16 -8.53 11.18
C ILE A 23 8.46 -7.03 11.18
N GLU A 24 9.51 -6.64 10.45
CA GLU A 24 9.81 -5.22 10.25
C GLU A 24 8.57 -4.59 9.61
N LYS A 25 7.98 -3.63 10.32
CA LYS A 25 6.79 -2.95 9.82
C LYS A 25 7.19 -2.12 8.61
N ILE A 26 6.56 -2.39 7.46
CA ILE A 26 6.79 -1.59 6.25
C ILE A 26 5.83 -0.42 6.30
N THR A 27 6.35 0.81 6.37
CA THR A 27 5.52 2.02 6.32
C THR A 27 5.38 2.52 4.88
N LEU A 28 4.15 2.68 4.42
CA LEU A 28 3.80 3.29 3.14
C LEU A 28 3.09 4.62 3.35
N LYS A 29 3.58 5.68 2.71
CA LYS A 29 2.92 6.99 2.67
C LYS A 29 2.12 7.10 1.38
N ILE A 30 0.81 7.27 1.51
CA ILE A 30 -0.08 7.56 0.38
C ILE A 30 -0.46 9.03 0.47
N GLU A 31 -0.08 9.80 -0.53
CA GLU A 31 -0.52 11.18 -0.69
C GLU A 31 -1.53 11.24 -1.84
N TRP A 32 -2.69 11.83 -1.57
CA TRP A 32 -3.67 12.16 -2.59
C TRP A 32 -3.79 13.68 -2.68
N ARG A 33 -3.44 14.23 -3.85
CA ARG A 33 -3.61 15.65 -4.18
C ARG A 33 -4.83 15.79 -5.07
N HIS A 34 -5.79 16.60 -4.69
CA HIS A 34 -7.00 16.78 -5.48
C HIS A 34 -7.57 18.20 -5.37
N LYS A 35 -8.30 18.62 -6.41
CA LYS A 35 -8.87 19.96 -6.52
C LYS A 35 -10.28 19.90 -7.07
N ASP A 36 -11.20 20.62 -6.44
CA ASP A 36 -12.62 20.68 -6.81
C ASP A 36 -13.28 19.29 -6.91
N THR A 37 -12.82 18.33 -6.10
CA THR A 37 -13.39 16.98 -6.05
C THR A 37 -14.66 16.98 -5.20
N PRO A 38 -15.77 16.43 -5.70
CA PRO A 38 -17.01 16.31 -4.92
C PRO A 38 -16.80 15.57 -3.60
N GLU A 39 -17.46 16.01 -2.54
CA GLU A 39 -17.35 15.44 -1.18
C GLU A 39 -17.67 13.94 -1.15
N GLU A 40 -18.65 13.48 -1.94
CA GLU A 40 -19.00 12.07 -2.08
C GLU A 40 -17.79 11.23 -2.55
N LYS A 41 -17.05 11.73 -3.55
CA LYS A 41 -15.86 11.06 -4.07
C LYS A 41 -14.69 11.10 -3.09
N VAL A 42 -14.57 12.17 -2.30
CA VAL A 42 -13.58 12.25 -1.23
C VAL A 42 -13.82 11.14 -0.21
N LYS A 43 -15.07 10.98 0.24
CA LYS A 43 -15.44 9.91 1.18
C LYS A 43 -15.18 8.53 0.62
N GLU A 44 -15.55 8.28 -0.64
CA GLU A 44 -15.30 6.99 -1.30
C GLU A 44 -13.80 6.63 -1.35
N ILE A 45 -12.94 7.61 -1.63
CA ILE A 45 -11.48 7.38 -1.70
C ILE A 45 -10.90 7.18 -0.30
N GLU A 46 -11.33 7.96 0.70
CA GLU A 46 -10.92 7.80 2.09
C GLU A 46 -11.32 6.42 2.63
N GLU A 47 -12.56 6.00 2.42
CA GLU A 47 -13.05 4.67 2.79
C GLU A 47 -12.25 3.55 2.10
N CYS A 48 -11.94 3.73 0.82
CA CYS A 48 -11.10 2.81 0.07
C CYS A 48 -9.71 2.64 0.70
N ILE A 49 -9.06 3.75 1.04
CA ILE A 49 -7.72 3.75 1.63
C ILE A 49 -7.75 3.17 3.05
N HIS A 50 -8.76 3.50 3.86
CA HIS A 50 -8.93 2.90 5.18
C HIS A 50 -9.14 1.39 5.12
N THR A 51 -9.96 0.92 4.18
CA THR A 51 -10.17 -0.51 3.95
C THR A 51 -8.86 -1.21 3.57
N LEU A 52 -8.10 -0.63 2.62
CA LEU A 52 -6.80 -1.18 2.22
C LEU A 52 -5.78 -1.16 3.36
N SER A 53 -5.76 -0.11 4.17
CA SER A 53 -4.91 -0.02 5.36
C SER A 53 -5.24 -1.13 6.36
N SER A 54 -6.52 -1.42 6.58
CA SER A 54 -6.94 -2.51 7.46
C SER A 54 -6.52 -3.88 6.91
N ASP A 55 -6.70 -4.09 5.60
CA ASP A 55 -6.32 -5.34 4.92
C ASP A 55 -4.80 -5.59 5.01
N LEU A 56 -3.99 -4.55 4.90
CA LEU A 56 -2.53 -4.63 4.86
C LEU A 56 -1.87 -4.60 6.25
N ALA A 57 -2.53 -4.03 7.26
CA ALA A 57 -2.07 -4.05 8.65
C ALA A 57 -1.85 -5.48 9.17
N VAL A 58 -2.68 -6.43 8.75
CA VAL A 58 -2.55 -7.86 9.09
C VAL A 58 -1.26 -8.48 8.54
N SER A 59 -0.68 -7.87 7.50
CA SER A 59 0.56 -8.30 6.84
C SER A 59 1.80 -7.52 7.31
N GLY A 60 1.69 -6.73 8.39
CA GLY A 60 2.81 -5.93 8.91
C GLY A 60 3.09 -4.65 8.11
N VAL A 61 2.16 -4.21 7.26
CA VAL A 61 2.28 -2.96 6.49
C VAL A 61 1.46 -1.87 7.17
N GLU A 62 2.11 -0.77 7.52
CA GLU A 62 1.46 0.43 8.06
C GLU A 62 1.27 1.45 6.94
N MET A 63 0.03 1.93 6.75
CA MET A 63 -0.28 2.94 5.74
C MET A 63 -0.57 4.29 6.40
N ILE A 64 0.12 5.33 5.96
CA ILE A 64 -0.10 6.71 6.37
C ILE A 64 -0.71 7.45 5.20
N PHE A 65 -1.92 7.97 5.39
CA PHE A 65 -2.65 8.70 4.34
C PHE A 65 -2.60 10.20 4.55
N PHE A 66 -2.29 10.94 3.48
CA PHE A 66 -2.28 12.39 3.41
C PHE A 66 -3.27 12.86 2.35
N ASN A 67 -4.35 13.51 2.78
CA ASN A 67 -5.28 14.20 1.91
C ASN A 67 -4.84 15.66 1.73
N ASN A 68 -4.47 16.05 0.52
CA ASN A 68 -3.96 17.37 0.18
C ASN A 68 -4.90 18.08 -0.81
N THR A 69 -5.80 18.87 -0.25
CA THR A 69 -6.85 19.62 -0.98
C THR A 69 -6.40 20.98 -1.50
N ILE A 70 -5.17 21.41 -1.15
CA ILE A 70 -4.67 22.79 -1.34
C ILE A 70 -3.41 22.79 -2.24
N SER A 71 -3.30 21.87 -3.19
CA SER A 71 -2.21 21.95 -4.17
C SER A 71 -2.57 22.96 -5.27
N ALA A 72 -1.83 24.07 -5.35
CA ALA A 72 -2.02 25.10 -6.38
C ALA A 72 -1.69 24.59 -7.79
N ASP A 73 -0.87 23.53 -7.89
CA ASP A 73 -0.27 23.03 -9.13
C ASP A 73 -1.10 21.95 -9.85
N ILE A 74 -2.26 21.56 -9.31
CA ILE A 74 -3.16 20.59 -9.94
C ILE A 74 -4.36 21.28 -10.63
N ALA A 75 -4.75 20.74 -11.78
CA ALA A 75 -5.86 21.28 -12.56
C ALA A 75 -7.20 21.11 -11.81
N PRO A 76 -8.16 22.05 -11.93
CA PRO A 76 -9.52 21.89 -11.41
C PRO A 76 -10.14 20.56 -11.88
N GLY A 77 -10.77 19.82 -10.95
CA GLY A 77 -11.38 18.53 -11.23
C GLY A 77 -10.41 17.37 -11.45
N SER A 78 -9.10 17.59 -11.23
CA SER A 78 -8.09 16.54 -11.33
C SER A 78 -7.68 15.97 -9.97
N SER A 79 -6.99 14.83 -10.03
CA SER A 79 -6.51 14.09 -8.86
C SER A 79 -5.21 13.38 -9.19
N GLU A 80 -4.25 13.45 -8.28
CA GLU A 80 -2.96 12.78 -8.39
C GLU A 80 -2.68 11.97 -7.12
N PHE A 81 -2.19 10.75 -7.31
CA PHE A 81 -1.83 9.87 -6.20
C PHE A 81 -0.34 9.61 -6.21
N PHE A 82 0.25 9.61 -5.02
CA PHE A 82 1.65 9.32 -4.79
C PHE A 82 1.78 8.25 -3.71
N ILE A 83 2.68 7.29 -3.92
CA ILE A 83 3.05 6.28 -2.93
C ILE A 83 4.54 6.47 -2.66
N ASN A 84 4.90 6.79 -1.42
CA ASN A 84 6.26 7.16 -1.01
C ASN A 84 6.91 8.20 -1.94
N SER A 85 6.14 9.25 -2.24
CA SER A 85 6.51 10.37 -3.15
C SER A 85 6.65 10.00 -4.63
N LYS A 86 6.36 8.76 -5.03
CA LYS A 86 6.32 8.35 -6.44
C LYS A 86 4.90 8.39 -6.96
N SER A 87 4.70 9.01 -8.12
CA SER A 87 3.39 9.05 -8.78
C SER A 87 2.87 7.63 -9.04
N LEU A 88 1.59 7.40 -8.77
CA LEU A 88 0.92 6.11 -9.00
C LEU A 88 1.09 5.63 -10.45
N GLY A 89 1.05 6.55 -11.43
CA GLY A 89 1.27 6.25 -12.84
C GLY A 89 2.65 5.70 -13.18
N SER A 90 3.65 5.94 -12.32
CA SER A 90 5.00 5.35 -12.45
C SER A 90 5.10 3.92 -11.90
N LEU A 91 4.13 3.51 -11.07
CA LEU A 91 4.11 2.21 -10.40
C LEU A 91 3.18 1.22 -11.10
N THR A 92 2.07 1.72 -11.61
CA THR A 92 1.09 0.91 -12.33
C THR A 92 0.50 1.72 -13.48
N PRO A 93 0.16 1.10 -14.62
CA PRO A 93 -0.55 1.80 -15.69
C PRO A 93 -1.87 2.37 -15.17
N VAL A 94 -2.00 3.69 -15.21
CA VAL A 94 -3.25 4.40 -14.89
C VAL A 94 -3.78 5.00 -16.17
N SER A 95 -5.02 4.68 -16.54
CA SER A 95 -5.70 5.39 -17.62
C SER A 95 -5.93 6.84 -17.19
N THR A 96 -5.44 7.80 -17.96
CA THR A 96 -5.59 9.23 -17.70
C THR A 96 -7.04 9.71 -17.79
N ASP A 97 -7.88 8.98 -18.51
CA ASP A 97 -9.28 9.34 -18.79
C ASP A 97 -10.27 8.73 -17.80
N LEU A 98 -9.82 7.86 -16.89
CA LEU A 98 -10.68 7.15 -15.95
C LEU A 98 -10.34 7.54 -14.50
N PRO A 99 -11.33 7.60 -13.60
CA PRO A 99 -11.09 7.83 -12.19
C PRO A 99 -10.22 6.70 -11.61
N VAL A 100 -9.33 7.05 -10.69
CA VAL A 100 -8.53 6.08 -9.95
C VAL A 100 -9.46 5.22 -9.10
N THR A 101 -9.47 3.92 -9.35
CA THR A 101 -10.30 2.97 -8.62
C THR A 101 -9.54 2.31 -7.47
N ARG A 102 -10.26 1.68 -6.54
CA ARG A 102 -9.69 0.85 -5.48
C ARG A 102 -8.69 -0.19 -6.00
N GLU A 103 -8.99 -0.82 -7.14
CA GLU A 103 -8.12 -1.83 -7.72
C GLU A 103 -6.80 -1.23 -8.21
N VAL A 104 -6.85 -0.03 -8.82
CA VAL A 104 -5.65 0.67 -9.29
C VAL A 104 -4.77 1.08 -8.11
N LEU A 105 -5.35 1.64 -7.05
CA LEU A 105 -4.62 1.97 -5.82
C LEU A 105 -3.98 0.73 -5.19
N ARG A 106 -4.76 -0.35 -5.07
CA ARG A 106 -4.26 -1.64 -4.58
C ARG A 106 -3.06 -2.11 -5.40
N LYS A 107 -3.17 -2.13 -6.74
CA LYS A 107 -2.07 -2.52 -7.63
C LYS A 107 -0.83 -1.63 -7.43
N GLY A 108 -1.01 -0.32 -7.34
CA GLY A 108 0.08 0.61 -7.07
C GLY A 108 0.81 0.34 -5.75
N ILE A 109 0.06 0.08 -4.68
CA ILE A 109 0.60 -0.28 -3.37
C ILE A 109 1.40 -1.57 -3.45
N PHE A 110 0.86 -2.62 -4.09
CA PHE A 110 1.60 -3.87 -4.28
C PHE A 110 2.87 -3.67 -5.11
N GLN A 111 2.83 -2.83 -6.14
CA GLN A 111 4.02 -2.50 -6.93
C GLN A 111 5.06 -1.73 -6.11
N ALA A 112 4.64 -0.82 -5.23
CA ALA A 112 5.54 -0.14 -4.30
C ALA A 112 6.23 -1.13 -3.35
N LEU A 113 5.46 -2.05 -2.78
CA LEU A 113 5.99 -3.11 -1.91
C LEU A 113 6.99 -4.00 -2.64
N LEU A 114 6.67 -4.44 -3.87
CA LEU A 114 7.57 -5.27 -4.69
C LEU A 114 8.88 -4.55 -5.06
N GLN A 115 8.81 -3.24 -5.23
CA GLN A 115 9.96 -2.41 -5.55
C GLN A 115 10.75 -1.95 -4.31
N ASN A 116 10.31 -2.29 -3.09
CA ASN A 116 10.88 -1.85 -1.81
C ASN A 116 11.06 -0.32 -1.71
N ILE A 117 10.01 0.42 -2.11
CA ILE A 117 10.01 1.89 -2.18
C ILE A 117 9.00 2.51 -1.25
#